data_AF-A0AAQ4FF85-F1
#
_entry.id   AF-A0AAQ4FF85-F1
#
_cell.length_a   1.000
_cell.length_b   1.000
_cell.length_c   1.000
_cell.angle_alpha   90.00
_cell.angle_beta   90.00
_cell.angle_gamma   90.00
#
_symmetry.space_group_name_H-M   'P 1'
#
loop_
_entity.id
_entity.type
_entity.pdbx_description
1 polymer ?
#
loop_
_entity_poly.entity_id
_entity_poly.type
_entity_poly.pdbx_seq_one_letter_code
_entity_poly.pdbx_strand_id
1 'polypeptide(L)'
;MSVFSLQIVIDNLRDCLEDEGDLDMDAYITAYRELSKFFDDLGSLFGFINSDVKSKLDILEEYRQSPDTADNYETLNTMIEYEKQTEIIANEKKPSGSRTLLRLHRALEFVASLFKAISTANDDASVGKLAQESYDQTLAKHHPWLIRKGASIAMLTLPKIQEVGTFFSLHLNFSFQLSD
;
A
#
# COMPACT_ATOMS: atom_id res chain seq x y z
N MET A 1 14.89 13.36 -2.63
CA MET A 1 13.59 12.69 -2.41
C MET A 1 12.91 13.40 -1.26
N SER A 2 11.59 13.57 -1.29
CA SER A 2 10.83 14.13 -0.16
C SER A 2 10.82 13.12 0.99
N VAL A 3 10.98 13.60 2.22
CA VAL A 3 10.91 12.77 3.44
C VAL A 3 9.49 12.25 3.65
N PHE A 4 9.35 10.98 4.08
CA PHE A 4 8.07 10.39 4.46
C PHE A 4 7.40 11.15 5.62
N SER A 5 6.08 11.34 5.52
CA SER A 5 5.22 11.92 6.55
C SER A 5 4.00 11.04 6.84
N LEU A 6 3.94 10.47 8.05
CA LEU A 6 2.77 9.73 8.51
C LEU A 6 1.52 10.61 8.62
N GLN A 7 1.68 11.89 8.91
CA GLN A 7 0.56 12.83 9.01
C GLN A 7 -0.17 12.96 7.66
N ILE A 8 0.60 13.08 6.56
CA ILE A 8 0.03 13.14 5.21
C ILE A 8 -0.76 11.86 4.89
N VAL A 9 -0.25 10.68 5.27
CA VAL A 9 -0.97 9.41 5.10
C VAL A 9 -2.30 9.43 5.87
N ILE A 10 -2.27 9.82 7.14
CA ILE A 10 -3.46 9.78 8.00
C ILE A 10 -4.53 10.77 7.51
N ASP A 11 -4.15 12.00 7.18
CA ASP A 11 -5.10 13.02 6.75
C ASP A 11 -5.77 12.60 5.44
N ASN A 12 -4.99 12.16 4.46
CA ASN A 12 -5.55 11.71 3.19
C ASN A 12 -6.38 10.42 3.33
N LEU A 13 -6.05 9.50 4.25
CA LEU A 13 -6.91 8.33 4.50
C LEU A 13 -8.23 8.70 5.19
N ARG A 14 -8.28 9.82 5.92
CA ARG A 14 -9.53 10.36 6.49
C ARG A 14 -10.35 11.04 5.41
N ASP A 15 -9.73 11.91 4.62
CA ASP A 15 -10.39 12.61 3.52
C ASP A 15 -10.95 11.62 2.48
N CYS A 16 -10.19 10.55 2.21
CA CYS A 16 -10.57 9.39 1.41
C CYS A 16 -11.89 8.72 1.87
N LEU A 17 -12.32 8.92 3.13
CA LEU A 17 -13.51 8.33 3.73
C LEU A 17 -14.48 9.38 4.31
N GLU A 18 -14.32 10.67 3.96
CA GLU A 18 -15.13 11.75 4.52
C GLU A 18 -16.61 11.62 4.11
N ASP A 19 -16.87 11.14 2.90
CA ASP A 19 -18.22 10.81 2.43
C ASP A 19 -18.60 9.36 2.84
N GLU A 20 -19.63 9.23 3.68
CA GLU A 20 -20.13 7.93 4.15
C GLU A 20 -20.58 7.05 2.96
N GLY A 21 -19.71 6.12 2.56
CA GLY A 21 -20.01 5.09 1.56
C GLY A 21 -19.37 5.29 0.18
N ASP A 22 -18.49 6.27 0.01
CA ASP A 22 -17.66 6.40 -1.17
C ASP A 22 -16.18 6.66 -0.82
N LEU A 23 -15.31 6.45 -1.78
CA LEU A 23 -13.87 6.61 -1.62
C LEU A 23 -13.37 7.64 -2.63
N ASP A 24 -12.80 8.74 -2.14
CA ASP A 24 -12.14 9.74 -2.98
C ASP A 24 -10.81 9.21 -3.53
N MET A 25 -10.67 9.22 -4.86
CA MET A 25 -9.54 8.61 -5.53
C MET A 25 -8.25 9.41 -5.36
N ASP A 26 -8.33 10.74 -5.36
CA ASP A 26 -7.15 11.60 -5.31
C ASP A 26 -6.51 11.56 -3.91
N ALA A 27 -7.33 11.57 -2.84
CA ALA A 27 -6.91 11.34 -1.47
C ALA A 27 -6.31 9.93 -1.29
N TYR A 28 -6.96 8.90 -1.84
CA TYR A 28 -6.44 7.53 -1.79
C TYR A 28 -5.06 7.41 -2.46
N ILE A 29 -4.90 7.95 -3.68
CA ILE A 29 -3.64 7.97 -4.41
C ILE A 29 -2.58 8.74 -3.60
N THR A 30 -2.92 9.91 -3.07
CA THR A 30 -2.00 10.75 -2.30
C THR A 30 -1.50 10.04 -1.04
N ALA A 31 -2.40 9.42 -0.28
CA ALA A 31 -2.04 8.61 0.90
C ALA A 31 -1.08 7.48 0.52
N TYR A 32 -1.39 6.74 -0.55
CA TYR A 32 -0.58 5.59 -0.95
C TYR A 32 0.78 6.02 -1.53
N ARG A 33 0.85 7.15 -2.26
CA ARG A 33 2.12 7.71 -2.74
C ARG A 33 3.02 8.12 -1.59
N GLU A 34 2.47 8.71 -0.55
CA GLU A 34 3.22 9.03 0.66
C GLU A 34 3.71 7.75 1.35
N LEU A 35 2.85 6.74 1.49
CA LEU A 35 3.21 5.43 2.02
C LEU A 35 4.30 4.72 1.18
N SER A 36 4.30 4.92 -0.14
CA SER A 36 5.35 4.42 -1.03
C SER A 36 6.73 5.02 -0.74
N LYS A 37 6.81 6.24 -0.21
CA LYS A 37 8.09 6.83 0.22
C LYS A 37 8.66 6.07 1.41
N PHE A 38 7.80 5.69 2.36
CA PHE A 38 8.21 4.86 3.48
C PHE A 38 8.75 3.49 3.03
N PHE A 39 8.13 2.87 2.02
CA PHE A 39 8.67 1.62 1.46
C PHE A 39 10.02 1.80 0.74
N ASP A 40 10.26 2.97 0.13
CA ASP A 40 11.58 3.29 -0.43
C ASP A 40 12.63 3.45 0.68
N ASP A 41 12.25 4.10 1.79
CA ASP A 41 13.13 4.31 2.94
C ASP A 41 13.51 2.98 3.60
N LEU A 42 12.61 2.00 3.66
CA LEU A 42 12.94 0.64 4.13
C LEU A 42 13.95 -0.12 3.23
N GLY A 43 14.39 0.49 2.14
CA GLY A 43 15.49 0.01 1.30
C GLY A 43 15.10 -1.03 0.27
N SER A 44 16.11 -1.59 -0.41
CA SER A 44 15.94 -2.54 -1.52
C SER A 44 15.10 -3.77 -1.17
N LEU A 45 14.99 -4.09 0.11
CA LEU A 45 14.21 -5.20 0.65
C LEU A 45 12.70 -5.08 0.37
N PHE A 46 12.17 -3.86 0.35
CA PHE A 46 10.76 -3.59 0.01
C PHE A 46 10.59 -3.08 -1.43
N GLY A 47 11.69 -2.91 -2.17
CA GLY A 47 11.69 -2.33 -3.51
C GLY A 47 10.81 -3.08 -4.51
N PHE A 48 10.72 -4.42 -4.41
CA PHE A 48 9.87 -5.19 -5.31
C PHE A 48 8.36 -4.95 -5.05
N ILE A 49 7.96 -4.87 -3.77
CA ILE A 49 6.58 -4.57 -3.37
C ILE A 49 6.25 -3.14 -3.81
N ASN A 50 7.18 -2.22 -3.58
CA ASN A 50 6.96 -0.83 -3.89
C ASN A 50 6.88 -0.58 -5.40
N SER A 51 7.63 -1.30 -6.23
CA SER A 51 7.51 -1.21 -7.68
C SER A 51 6.13 -1.65 -8.18
N ASP A 52 5.58 -2.73 -7.62
CA ASP A 52 4.25 -3.24 -7.99
C ASP A 52 3.13 -2.28 -7.53
N VAL A 53 3.32 -1.61 -6.39
CA VAL A 53 2.45 -0.55 -5.90
C VAL A 53 2.52 0.69 -6.80
N LYS A 54 3.72 1.22 -7.05
CA LYS A 54 3.93 2.43 -7.86
C LYS A 54 3.31 2.28 -9.25
N SER A 55 3.55 1.15 -9.92
CA SER A 55 2.95 0.87 -11.24
C SER A 55 1.41 0.88 -11.22
N LYS A 56 0.77 0.49 -10.11
CA LYS A 56 -0.70 0.54 -9.98
C LYS A 56 -1.21 1.94 -9.68
N LEU A 57 -0.47 2.70 -8.89
CA LEU A 57 -0.78 4.12 -8.67
C LEU A 57 -0.65 4.91 -9.97
N ASP A 58 0.38 4.63 -10.78
CA ASP A 58 0.55 5.25 -12.10
C ASP A 58 -0.68 4.99 -12.99
N ILE A 59 -1.26 3.78 -12.96
CA ILE A 59 -2.47 3.45 -13.72
C ILE A 59 -3.68 4.27 -13.25
N LEU A 60 -3.88 4.41 -11.95
CA LEU A 60 -5.01 5.18 -11.42
C LEU A 60 -4.85 6.67 -11.70
N GLU A 61 -3.64 7.20 -11.57
CA GLU A 61 -3.31 8.58 -11.93
C GLU A 61 -3.51 8.86 -13.42
N GLU A 62 -3.12 7.93 -14.30
CA GLU A 62 -3.35 8.05 -15.75
C GLU A 62 -4.85 8.19 -16.05
N TYR A 63 -5.70 7.40 -15.39
CA TYR A 63 -7.15 7.53 -15.53
C TYR A 63 -7.71 8.85 -14.98
N ARG A 64 -7.18 9.33 -13.85
CA ARG A 64 -7.58 10.61 -13.23
C ARG A 64 -7.11 11.84 -14.01
N GLN A 65 -5.99 11.75 -14.72
CA GLN A 65 -5.41 12.86 -15.49
C GLN A 65 -5.90 12.90 -16.95
N SER A 66 -6.48 11.80 -17.44
CA SER A 66 -6.99 11.72 -18.80
C SER A 66 -8.32 12.48 -18.95
N PRO A 67 -8.46 13.42 -19.90
CA PRO A 67 -9.69 14.18 -20.12
C PRO A 67 -10.93 13.31 -20.39
N ASP A 68 -10.75 12.11 -20.95
CA ASP A 68 -11.84 11.22 -21.32
C ASP A 68 -12.39 10.41 -20.14
N THR A 69 -11.60 10.28 -19.06
CA THR A 69 -11.93 9.39 -17.94
C THR A 69 -11.92 10.08 -16.58
N ALA A 70 -11.29 11.25 -16.44
CA ALA A 70 -11.07 11.93 -15.16
C ALA A 70 -12.32 11.90 -14.28
N ASP A 71 -13.41 12.54 -14.69
CA ASP A 71 -14.67 12.66 -13.93
C ASP A 71 -15.23 11.30 -13.48
N ASN A 72 -15.09 10.26 -14.31
CA ASN A 72 -15.58 8.93 -13.97
C ASN A 72 -14.74 8.26 -12.88
N TYR A 73 -13.47 8.64 -12.72
CA TYR A 73 -12.56 8.04 -11.76
C TYR A 73 -12.42 8.87 -10.48
N GLU A 74 -13.21 9.93 -10.29
CA GLU A 74 -13.19 10.79 -9.10
C GLU A 74 -13.42 9.99 -7.80
N THR A 75 -14.41 9.10 -7.81
CA THR A 75 -14.67 8.22 -6.67
C THR A 75 -14.66 6.74 -7.06
N LEU A 76 -14.60 5.86 -6.06
CA LEU A 76 -14.69 4.42 -6.26
C LEU A 76 -16.03 4.03 -6.91
N ASN A 77 -17.15 4.61 -6.46
CA ASN A 77 -18.46 4.25 -6.98
C ASN A 77 -18.63 4.72 -8.43
N THR A 78 -18.25 5.95 -8.77
CA THR A 78 -18.32 6.45 -10.16
C THR A 78 -17.44 5.60 -11.08
N MET A 79 -16.25 5.21 -10.60
CA MET A 79 -15.31 4.39 -11.35
C MET A 79 -15.92 3.02 -11.65
N ILE A 80 -16.46 2.34 -10.63
CA ILE A 80 -17.07 1.02 -10.80
C ILE A 80 -18.25 1.07 -11.77
N GLU A 81 -19.08 2.10 -11.67
CA GLU A 81 -20.25 2.23 -12.54
C GLU A 81 -19.84 2.47 -14.00
N TYR A 82 -18.90 3.40 -14.22
CA TYR A 82 -18.35 3.66 -15.55
C TYR A 82 -17.71 2.41 -16.18
N GLU A 83 -16.88 1.69 -15.44
CA GLU A 83 -16.19 0.51 -15.96
C GLU A 83 -17.13 -0.67 -16.22
N LYS A 84 -18.27 -0.75 -15.51
CA LYS A 84 -19.34 -1.71 -15.81
C LYS A 84 -20.06 -1.35 -17.10
N GLN A 85 -20.49 -0.09 -17.24
CA GLN A 85 -21.25 0.37 -18.41
C GLN A 85 -20.44 0.28 -19.71
N THR A 86 -19.12 0.44 -19.62
CA THR A 86 -18.19 0.40 -20.76
C THR A 86 -17.50 -0.95 -20.94
N GLU A 87 -17.88 -1.97 -20.16
CA GLU A 87 -17.32 -3.33 -20.18
C GLU A 87 -15.79 -3.43 -19.93
N ILE A 88 -15.17 -2.38 -19.37
CA ILE A 88 -13.74 -2.34 -19.05
C ILE A 88 -13.36 -3.41 -18.01
N ILE A 89 -14.25 -3.70 -17.06
CA ILE A 89 -13.99 -4.73 -16.02
C ILE A 89 -13.78 -6.12 -16.66
N ALA A 90 -14.53 -6.43 -17.70
CA ALA A 90 -14.49 -7.73 -18.39
C ALA A 90 -13.25 -7.87 -19.30
N ASN A 91 -12.59 -6.76 -19.64
CA ASN A 91 -11.43 -6.77 -20.52
C ASN A 91 -10.15 -7.15 -19.75
N GLU A 92 -9.69 -8.39 -19.90
CA GLU A 92 -8.45 -8.86 -19.26
C GLU A 92 -7.16 -8.33 -19.88
N LYS A 93 -7.22 -7.72 -21.08
CA LYS A 93 -6.03 -7.21 -21.79
C LYS A 93 -5.61 -5.83 -21.30
N LYS A 94 -6.56 -5.01 -20.81
CA LYS A 94 -6.29 -3.67 -20.26
C LYS A 94 -6.53 -3.69 -18.74
N PRO A 95 -5.64 -3.13 -17.91
CA PRO A 95 -5.89 -3.03 -16.48
C PRO A 95 -7.08 -2.09 -16.21
N SER A 96 -8.10 -2.56 -15.49
CA SER A 96 -9.17 -1.67 -15.01
C SER A 96 -8.78 -1.02 -13.69
N GLY A 97 -9.24 0.20 -13.45
CA GLY A 97 -9.09 0.90 -12.19
C GLY A 97 -9.66 0.11 -11.02
N SER A 98 -10.86 -0.48 -11.15
CA SER A 98 -11.44 -1.32 -10.09
C SER A 98 -10.55 -2.51 -9.69
N ARG A 99 -9.97 -3.23 -10.66
CA ARG A 99 -9.06 -4.36 -10.38
C ARG A 99 -7.72 -3.88 -9.84
N THR A 100 -7.24 -2.73 -10.31
CA THR A 100 -6.00 -2.09 -9.85
C THR A 100 -6.14 -1.64 -8.40
N LEU A 101 -7.21 -0.91 -8.06
CA LEU A 101 -7.53 -0.46 -6.72
C LEU A 101 -7.73 -1.64 -5.77
N LEU A 102 -8.43 -2.71 -6.19
CA LEU A 102 -8.58 -3.92 -5.36
C LEU A 102 -7.22 -4.54 -4.97
N ARG A 103 -6.25 -4.55 -5.88
CA ARG A 103 -4.90 -5.07 -5.59
C ARG A 103 -4.14 -4.15 -4.64
N LEU A 104 -4.23 -2.84 -4.84
CA LEU A 104 -3.67 -1.85 -3.90
C LEU A 104 -4.30 -2.00 -2.51
N HIS A 105 -5.62 -2.14 -2.41
CA HIS A 105 -6.32 -2.27 -1.15
C HIS A 105 -5.89 -3.53 -0.37
N ARG A 106 -5.72 -4.67 -1.06
CA ARG A 106 -5.17 -5.90 -0.46
C ARG A 106 -3.72 -5.72 0.02
N ALA A 107 -2.92 -4.95 -0.72
CA ALA A 107 -1.56 -4.63 -0.29
C ALA A 107 -1.55 -3.69 0.93
N LEU A 108 -2.50 -2.75 1.00
CA LEU A 108 -2.68 -1.88 2.17
C LEU A 108 -3.08 -2.68 3.41
N GLU A 109 -3.96 -3.69 3.27
CA GLU A 109 -4.32 -4.61 4.35
C GLU A 109 -3.07 -5.35 4.90
N PHE A 110 -2.21 -5.86 4.01
CA PHE A 110 -0.94 -6.45 4.40
C PHE A 110 -0.05 -5.48 5.18
N VAL A 111 0.09 -4.24 4.70
CA VAL A 111 0.93 -3.21 5.33
C VAL A 111 0.39 -2.85 6.71
N ALA A 112 -0.93 -2.64 6.83
CA ALA A 112 -1.58 -2.35 8.10
C ALA A 112 -1.39 -3.51 9.10
N SER A 113 -1.54 -4.76 8.65
CA SER A 113 -1.28 -5.94 9.46
C SER A 113 0.18 -6.01 9.92
N LEU A 114 1.13 -5.74 9.02
CA LEU A 114 2.56 -5.74 9.34
C LEU A 114 2.92 -4.65 10.36
N PHE A 115 2.43 -3.42 10.18
CA PHE A 115 2.70 -2.32 11.10
C PHE A 115 2.11 -2.60 12.48
N LYS A 116 0.89 -3.15 12.53
CA LYS A 116 0.30 -3.59 13.79
C LYS A 116 1.18 -4.64 14.47
N ALA A 117 1.61 -5.66 13.73
CA ALA A 117 2.49 -6.71 14.26
C ALA A 117 3.80 -6.14 14.80
N ILE A 118 4.47 -5.26 14.05
CA ILE A 118 5.70 -4.56 14.48
C ILE A 118 5.45 -3.73 15.74
N SER A 119 4.35 -2.97 15.81
CA SER A 119 4.04 -2.10 16.96
C SER A 119 3.79 -2.84 18.28
N THR A 120 3.48 -4.13 18.20
CA THR A 120 3.19 -4.99 19.36
C THR A 120 4.27 -6.01 19.66
N ALA A 121 5.32 -6.06 18.85
CA ALA A 121 6.39 -7.04 18.96
C ALA A 121 7.47 -6.59 19.97
N ASN A 122 8.20 -7.56 20.53
CA ASN A 122 9.38 -7.28 21.34
C ASN A 122 10.60 -6.99 20.47
N ASP A 123 11.63 -6.36 21.06
CA ASP A 123 12.83 -5.89 20.34
C ASP A 123 13.61 -7.00 19.61
N ASP A 124 13.50 -8.25 20.11
CA ASP A 124 14.16 -9.43 19.55
C ASP A 124 13.38 -10.08 18.40
N ALA A 125 12.17 -9.62 18.08
CA ALA A 125 11.35 -10.22 17.03
C ALA A 125 11.98 -10.03 15.64
N SER A 126 11.83 -11.06 14.81
CA SER A 126 12.23 -11.01 13.40
C SER A 126 11.14 -10.33 12.56
N VAL A 127 11.49 -9.24 11.86
CA VAL A 127 10.56 -8.58 10.92
C VAL A 127 10.19 -9.52 9.78
N GLY A 128 11.13 -10.36 9.33
CA GLY A 128 10.85 -11.40 8.34
C GLY A 128 9.73 -12.34 8.76
N LYS A 129 9.72 -12.79 10.02
CA LYS A 129 8.65 -13.64 10.56
C LYS A 129 7.31 -12.90 10.63
N LEU A 130 7.31 -11.66 11.14
CA LEU A 130 6.08 -10.84 11.23
C LEU A 130 5.50 -10.52 9.85
N ALA A 131 6.36 -10.25 8.86
CA ALA A 131 5.98 -10.04 7.47
C ALA A 131 5.41 -11.31 6.84
N GLN A 132 6.02 -12.47 7.08
CA GLN A 132 5.50 -13.76 6.59
C GLN A 132 4.11 -14.05 7.17
N GLU A 133 3.93 -13.89 8.49
CA GLU A 133 2.63 -14.11 9.14
C GLU A 133 1.56 -13.15 8.63
N SER A 134 1.91 -11.86 8.49
CA SER A 134 0.98 -10.85 7.94
C SER A 134 0.62 -11.16 6.48
N TYR A 135 1.58 -11.60 5.67
CA TYR A 135 1.37 -11.98 4.27
C TYR A 135 0.44 -13.18 4.14
N ASP A 136 0.67 -14.23 4.94
CA ASP A 136 -0.14 -15.45 4.94
C ASP A 136 -1.60 -15.18 5.31
N GLN A 137 -1.84 -14.23 6.22
CA GLN A 137 -3.18 -13.81 6.64
C GLN A 137 -3.88 -12.90 5.62
N THR A 138 -3.16 -12.30 4.68
CA THR A 138 -3.68 -11.27 3.76
C THR A 138 -3.42 -11.64 2.30
N LEU A 139 -2.35 -11.10 1.69
CA LEU A 139 -2.02 -11.22 0.27
C LEU A 139 -1.87 -12.65 -0.23
N ALA A 140 -1.40 -13.59 0.60
CA ALA A 140 -1.22 -14.98 0.20
C ALA A 140 -2.51 -15.64 -0.29
N LYS A 141 -3.67 -15.19 0.20
CA LYS A 141 -5.01 -15.67 -0.23
C LYS A 141 -5.28 -15.38 -1.71
N HIS A 142 -4.58 -14.42 -2.29
CA HIS A 142 -4.80 -13.92 -3.65
C HIS A 142 -3.64 -14.22 -4.60
N HIS A 143 -2.50 -14.71 -4.10
CA HIS A 143 -1.30 -14.95 -4.89
C HIS A 143 -1.16 -16.42 -5.33
N PRO A 144 -0.83 -16.66 -6.61
CA PRO A 144 -0.45 -17.99 -7.08
C PRO A 144 0.74 -18.55 -6.29
N TRP A 145 0.87 -19.88 -6.28
CA TRP A 145 1.92 -20.57 -5.53
C TRP A 145 3.33 -20.02 -5.80
N LEU A 146 3.64 -19.70 -7.07
CA LEU A 146 4.97 -19.18 -7.44
C LEU A 146 5.25 -17.81 -6.81
N ILE A 147 4.26 -16.92 -6.79
CA ILE A 147 4.38 -15.59 -6.19
C ILE A 147 4.53 -15.72 -4.67
N ARG A 148 3.79 -16.64 -4.04
CA ARG A 148 3.94 -16.94 -2.60
C ARG A 148 5.36 -17.39 -2.25
N LYS A 149 5.95 -18.28 -3.06
CA LYS A 149 7.33 -18.74 -2.86
C LYS A 149 8.34 -17.61 -2.98
N GLY A 150 8.21 -16.75 -4.00
CA GLY A 150 9.07 -15.58 -4.15
C GLY A 150 8.97 -14.63 -2.97
N ALA A 151 7.74 -14.32 -2.53
CA ALA A 151 7.49 -13.47 -1.36
C ALA A 151 8.13 -14.03 -0.08
N SER A 152 7.98 -15.33 0.19
CA SER A 152 8.62 -15.96 1.34
C SER A 152 10.14 -15.87 1.32
N ILE A 153 10.77 -16.04 0.14
CA ILE A 153 12.22 -15.88 0.01
C ILE A 153 12.63 -14.44 0.31
N ALA A 154 11.89 -13.46 -0.21
CA ALA A 154 12.15 -12.04 0.07
C ALA A 154 11.97 -11.68 1.56
N MET A 155 11.02 -12.32 2.26
CA MET A 155 10.82 -12.06 3.70
C MET A 155 11.95 -12.62 4.56
N LEU A 156 12.63 -13.68 4.13
CA LEU A 156 13.82 -14.20 4.83
C LEU A 156 15.01 -13.25 4.78
N THR A 157 15.02 -12.30 3.84
CA THR A 157 16.08 -11.29 3.75
C THR A 157 15.81 -10.06 4.61
N LEU A 158 14.67 -10.00 5.31
CA LEU A 158 14.31 -8.88 6.18
C LEU A 158 15.09 -8.90 7.51
N PRO A 159 15.48 -7.72 8.04
CA PRO A 159 16.25 -7.58 9.27
C PRO A 159 15.45 -7.91 10.54
N LYS A 160 16.09 -7.80 11.70
CA LYS A 160 15.42 -7.82 13.02
C LYS A 160 14.82 -6.46 13.37
N ILE A 161 13.85 -6.42 14.29
CA ILE A 161 13.24 -5.16 14.74
C ILE A 161 14.28 -4.15 15.25
N GLN A 162 15.28 -4.60 16.01
CA GLN A 162 16.35 -3.72 16.52
C GLN A 162 17.11 -2.97 15.41
N GLU A 163 17.38 -3.63 14.28
CA GLU A 163 18.07 -3.03 13.13
C GLU A 163 17.16 -2.04 12.39
N VAL A 164 15.86 -2.34 12.33
CA VAL A 164 14.83 -1.44 11.81
C VAL A 164 14.63 -0.22 12.71
N GLY A 165 14.59 -0.39 14.03
CA GLY A 165 14.50 0.70 15.01
C GLY A 165 15.72 1.62 14.98
N THR A 166 16.91 1.05 14.76
CA THR A 166 18.15 1.82 14.55
C THR A 166 18.09 2.60 13.23
N PHE A 167 17.59 1.98 12.16
CA PHE A 167 17.37 2.65 10.88
C PHE A 167 16.38 3.81 10.99
N PHE A 168 15.23 3.59 11.64
CA PHE A 168 14.24 4.63 11.92
C PHE A 168 14.85 5.75 12.73
N SER A 169 15.50 5.47 13.87
CA SER A 169 16.10 6.49 14.74
C SER A 169 17.18 7.34 14.05
N LEU A 170 17.84 6.81 13.02
CA LEU A 170 18.90 7.51 12.27
C LEU A 170 18.39 8.31 11.07
N HIS A 171 17.26 7.93 10.45
CA HIS A 171 16.81 8.47 9.16
C HIS A 171 15.43 9.12 9.19
N LEU A 172 14.61 8.79 10.18
CA LEU A 172 13.30 9.39 10.39
C LEU A 172 13.26 9.84 11.85
N ASN A 173 13.15 11.15 12.10
CA ASN A 173 12.92 11.70 13.44
C ASN A 173 11.53 11.27 13.96
N PHE A 174 11.30 9.98 14.15
CA PHE A 174 10.15 9.43 14.85
C PHE A 174 10.45 9.50 16.34
N SER A 175 10.27 10.67 16.92
CA SER A 175 10.02 10.79 18.35
C SER A 175 8.64 10.19 18.62
N PHE A 176 8.60 8.87 18.86
CA PHE A 176 7.48 8.25 19.58
C PHE A 176 7.55 8.78 21.01
N GLN A 177 6.99 9.96 21.27
CA GLN A 177 6.55 10.29 22.61
C GLN A 177 5.32 9.42 22.87
N LEU A 178 5.57 8.22 23.39
CA LEU A 178 4.56 7.52 24.18
C LEU A 178 4.27 8.41 25.37
N SER A 179 3.18 9.16 25.31
CA SER A 179 2.56 9.73 26.50
C SER A 179 2.00 8.56 27.32
N ASP A 180 2.40 8.56 28.59
CA ASP A 180 2.13 7.58 29.66
C ASP A 180 0.68 7.04 29.73
#